data_AF-A0A9D1ZIF5-F1
#
_entry.id   AF-A0A9D1ZIF5-F1
#
_cell.length_a   1.000
_cell.length_b   1.000
_cell.length_c   1.000
_cell.angle_alpha   90.00
_cell.angle_beta   90.00
_cell.angle_gamma   90.00
#
_symmetry.space_group_name_H-M   'P 1'
#
loop_
_entity.id
_entity.type
_entity.pdbx_description
1 polymer ?
#
loop_
_entity_poly.entity_id
_entity_poly.type
_entity_poly.pdbx_seq_one_letter_code
_entity_poly.pdbx_strand_id
1 'polypeptide(L)'
;MDEKIKDFQLEEYRRKEEEEKKAILRAEVFHIGKGWKVSIINEGKCQARNIRIISSDLTSETGRIHIMNEPIVPYPVLNRNDRFYLDLCLMQGHNIKPTIHLVWDDDFGTNRTITQSLCLC
;
A
#
# COMPACT_ATOMS: atom_id res chain seq x y z
N MET A 1 -9.11 34.71 24.98
CA MET A 1 -8.75 34.47 23.56
C MET A 1 -7.56 33.51 23.46
N ASP A 2 -6.75 33.38 24.52
CA ASP A 2 -5.53 32.54 24.55
C ASP A 2 -5.76 31.03 24.73
N GLU A 3 -6.82 30.61 25.43
CA GLU A 3 -7.10 29.17 25.65
C GLU A 3 -7.35 28.42 24.35
N LYS A 4 -8.16 28.99 23.43
CA LYS A 4 -8.44 28.39 22.12
C LYS A 4 -7.19 28.23 21.26
N ILE A 5 -6.23 29.15 21.36
CA ILE A 5 -4.96 29.09 20.62
C ILE A 5 -4.07 28.00 21.20
N LYS A 6 -4.01 27.90 22.53
CA LYS A 6 -3.23 26.88 23.24
C LYS A 6 -3.77 25.47 22.96
N ASP A 7 -5.07 25.28 23.02
CA ASP A 7 -5.72 23.99 22.73
C ASP A 7 -5.48 23.56 21.28
N PHE A 8 -5.63 24.48 20.33
CA PHE A 8 -5.34 24.22 18.92
C PHE A 8 -3.88 23.81 18.69
N GLN A 9 -2.92 24.49 19.34
CA GLN A 9 -1.50 24.13 19.24
C GLN A 9 -1.24 22.72 19.79
N LEU A 10 -1.81 22.38 20.94
CA LEU A 10 -1.69 21.05 21.56
C LEU A 10 -2.22 19.94 20.64
N GLU A 11 -3.37 20.17 20.00
CA GLU A 11 -3.96 19.22 19.06
C GLU A 11 -3.10 19.05 17.80
N GLU A 12 -2.59 20.16 17.25
CA GLU A 12 -1.64 20.13 16.14
C GLU A 12 -0.36 19.37 16.47
N TYR A 13 0.18 19.54 17.67
CA TYR A 13 1.36 18.79 18.13
C TYR A 13 1.08 17.29 18.21
N ARG A 14 -0.03 16.89 18.85
CA ARG A 14 -0.42 15.47 18.94
C ARG A 14 -0.60 14.86 17.55
N ARG A 15 -1.30 15.57 16.65
CA ARG A 15 -1.49 15.12 15.27
C ARG A 15 -0.14 14.91 14.56
N LYS A 16 0.79 15.86 14.71
CA LYS A 16 2.13 15.71 14.10
C LYS A 16 2.87 14.51 14.65
N GLU A 17 2.88 14.30 15.97
CA GLU A 17 3.52 13.12 16.59
C GLU A 17 2.93 11.80 16.11
N GLU A 18 1.61 11.74 15.90
CA GLU A 18 0.98 10.57 15.31
C GLU A 18 1.39 10.35 13.86
N GLU A 19 1.39 11.42 13.04
CA GLU A 19 1.76 11.32 11.63
C GLU A 19 3.23 10.90 11.44
N GLU A 20 4.15 11.28 12.35
CA GLU A 20 5.53 10.80 12.33
C GLU A 20 5.65 9.27 12.50
N LYS A 21 4.63 8.63 13.10
CA LYS A 21 4.62 7.17 13.35
C LYS A 21 3.92 6.37 12.25
N LYS A 22 3.19 7.03 11.36
CA LYS A 22 2.37 6.35 10.35
C LYS A 22 3.15 6.16 9.04
N ALA A 23 3.07 4.95 8.51
CA ALA A 23 3.31 4.70 7.10
C ALA A 23 1.98 4.78 6.34
N ILE A 24 2.02 5.23 5.08
CA ILE A 24 0.84 5.38 4.23
C ILE A 24 1.17 4.71 2.91
N LEU A 25 0.54 3.56 2.64
CA LEU A 25 0.80 2.80 1.42
C LEU A 25 -0.20 3.15 0.31
N ARG A 26 0.32 3.38 -0.90
CA ARG A 26 -0.46 3.53 -2.13
C ARG A 26 -0.03 2.52 -3.17
N ALA A 27 -1.00 1.92 -3.87
CA ALA A 27 -0.75 1.12 -5.05
C ALA A 27 -1.03 1.95 -6.31
N GLU A 28 -0.07 1.98 -7.23
CA GLU A 28 -0.24 2.60 -8.54
C GLU A 28 -0.03 1.57 -9.63
N VAL A 29 -0.96 1.52 -10.55
CA VAL A 29 -0.92 0.60 -11.70
C VAL A 29 -0.40 1.35 -12.91
N PHE A 30 0.49 0.72 -13.66
CA PHE A 30 0.95 1.25 -14.93
C PHE A 30 1.33 0.12 -15.88
N HIS A 31 1.33 0.44 -17.16
CA HIS A 31 1.68 -0.50 -18.22
C HIS A 31 3.02 -0.08 -18.84
N ILE A 32 4.01 -0.96 -18.83
CA ILE A 32 5.32 -0.72 -19.47
C ILE A 32 5.60 -1.84 -20.46
N GLY A 33 5.82 -1.47 -21.72
CA GLY A 33 6.10 -2.42 -22.80
C GLY A 33 4.92 -3.37 -23.01
N LYS A 34 5.10 -4.64 -22.64
CA LYS A 34 4.09 -5.70 -22.76
C LYS A 34 3.52 -6.18 -21.42
N GLY A 35 3.89 -5.55 -20.31
CA GLY A 35 3.55 -6.02 -18.97
C GLY A 35 2.83 -4.98 -18.13
N TRP A 36 1.88 -5.45 -17.33
CA TRP A 36 1.27 -4.68 -16.25
C TRP A 36 2.16 -4.73 -15.02
N LYS A 37 2.35 -3.58 -14.38
CA LYS A 37 3.12 -3.43 -13.16
C LYS A 37 2.31 -2.67 -12.13
N VAL A 38 2.53 -3.01 -10.86
CA VAL A 38 2.00 -2.25 -9.73
C VAL A 38 3.19 -1.76 -8.91
N SER A 39 3.28 -0.47 -8.66
CA SER A 39 4.18 0.06 -7.64
C SER A 39 3.45 0.22 -6.33
N ILE A 40 4.03 -0.31 -5.27
CA ILE A 40 3.60 -0.04 -3.90
C ILE A 40 4.55 1.02 -3.33
N ILE A 41 4.00 2.18 -2.98
CA ILE A 41 4.73 3.37 -2.57
C ILE A 41 4.40 3.67 -1.11
N ASN A 42 5.39 4.03 -0.30
CA ASN A 42 5.16 4.56 1.04
C ASN A 42 5.24 6.10 1.03
N GLU A 43 4.11 6.76 1.22
CA GLU A 43 3.97 8.21 1.31
C GLU A 43 3.88 8.73 2.76
N GLY A 44 3.88 7.80 3.72
CA GLY A 44 3.89 8.14 5.14
C GLY A 44 5.26 8.65 5.59
N LYS A 45 5.33 9.03 6.86
CA LYS A 45 6.58 9.56 7.44
C LYS A 45 7.45 8.47 8.04
N CYS A 46 6.85 7.36 8.47
CA CYS A 46 7.54 6.20 9.02
C CYS A 46 7.72 5.09 7.96
N GLN A 47 8.64 4.15 8.23
CA GLN A 47 8.80 2.93 7.45
C GLN A 47 7.59 2.01 7.60
N ALA A 48 7.17 1.39 6.50
CA ALA A 48 6.24 0.27 6.53
C ALA A 48 7.03 -1.04 6.61
N ARG A 49 6.51 -2.01 7.35
CA ARG A 49 7.13 -3.33 7.56
C ARG A 49 6.13 -4.44 7.29
N ASN A 50 6.62 -5.63 6.95
CA ASN A 50 5.80 -6.84 6.79
C ASN A 50 4.59 -6.61 5.83
N ILE A 51 4.89 -6.03 4.67
CA ILE A 51 3.86 -5.59 3.71
C ILE A 51 3.33 -6.80 2.96
N ARG A 52 2.05 -7.06 3.12
CA ARG A 52 1.31 -8.18 2.53
C ARG A 52 0.22 -7.67 1.61
N ILE A 53 -0.14 -8.49 0.63
CA ILE A 53 -1.19 -8.18 -0.33
C ILE A 53 -2.19 -9.32 -0.29
N ILE A 54 -3.45 -8.97 -0.03
CA ILE A 54 -4.55 -9.92 0.03
C ILE A 54 -5.56 -9.52 -1.04
N SER A 55 -5.89 -10.45 -1.92
CA SER A 55 -6.93 -10.25 -2.94
C SER A 55 -7.43 -11.59 -3.43
N SER A 56 -8.74 -11.70 -3.68
CA SER A 56 -9.35 -12.86 -4.33
C SER A 56 -9.00 -12.95 -5.81
N ASP A 57 -8.69 -11.81 -6.45
CA ASP A 57 -8.38 -11.76 -7.88
C ASP A 57 -6.91 -12.10 -8.19
N LEU A 58 -6.00 -11.94 -7.21
CA LEU A 58 -4.55 -12.12 -7.35
C LEU A 58 -4.02 -13.46 -6.78
N THR A 59 -4.84 -14.52 -6.72
CA THR A 59 -4.41 -15.82 -6.19
C THR A 59 -3.75 -16.69 -7.27
N SER A 60 -2.73 -17.46 -6.89
CA SER A 60 -2.01 -18.37 -7.80
C SER A 60 -2.84 -19.59 -8.25
N GLU A 61 -3.84 -20.00 -7.47
CA GLU A 61 -4.64 -21.21 -7.74
C GLU A 61 -5.94 -20.95 -8.52
N THR A 62 -6.59 -19.79 -8.31
CA THR A 62 -7.94 -19.52 -8.85
C THR A 62 -8.10 -18.13 -9.47
N GLY A 63 -7.14 -17.23 -9.22
CA GLY A 63 -7.12 -15.88 -9.74
C GLY A 63 -6.81 -15.86 -11.23
N ARG A 64 -7.29 -14.82 -11.91
CA ARG A 64 -6.96 -14.53 -13.33
C ARG A 64 -5.86 -13.47 -13.46
N ILE A 65 -5.26 -13.09 -12.34
CA ILE A 65 -4.18 -12.11 -12.25
C ILE A 65 -3.07 -12.75 -11.42
N HIS A 66 -1.91 -12.97 -12.02
CA HIS A 66 -0.79 -13.61 -11.33
C HIS A 66 0.31 -12.60 -11.05
N ILE A 67 0.87 -12.65 -9.83
CA ILE A 67 2.08 -11.91 -9.46
C ILE A 67 3.28 -12.77 -9.87
N MET A 68 4.00 -12.34 -10.89
CA MET A 68 5.11 -13.10 -11.48
C MET A 68 6.36 -13.12 -10.60
N ASN A 69 6.47 -12.16 -9.68
CA ASN A 69 7.53 -12.03 -8.70
C ASN A 69 7.00 -12.23 -7.27
N GLU A 70 6.11 -13.20 -7.09
CA GLU A 70 5.45 -13.55 -5.82
C GLU A 70 6.39 -13.63 -4.59
N PRO A 71 7.65 -14.15 -4.67
CA PRO A 71 8.55 -14.19 -3.51
C PRO A 71 8.91 -12.84 -2.90
N ILE A 72 8.56 -11.72 -3.55
CA ILE A 72 8.78 -10.36 -3.03
C ILE A 72 7.83 -10.04 -1.87
N VAL A 73 6.68 -10.71 -1.75
CA VAL A 73 5.73 -10.53 -0.65
C VAL A 73 5.78 -11.71 0.33
N PRO A 74 5.80 -11.48 1.66
CA PRO A 74 5.74 -10.18 2.32
C PRO A 74 7.02 -9.34 2.14
N TYR A 75 6.85 -8.06 1.78
CA TYR A 75 7.98 -7.14 1.62
C TYR A 75 8.46 -6.66 3.00
N PRO A 76 9.75 -6.80 3.32
CA PRO A 76 10.21 -6.72 4.71
C PRO A 76 10.14 -5.30 5.29
N VAL A 77 10.71 -4.31 4.61
CA VAL A 77 10.80 -2.92 5.06
C VAL A 77 10.77 -1.99 3.86
N LEU A 78 9.83 -1.04 3.83
CA LEU A 78 9.72 0.00 2.81
C LEU A 78 9.91 1.38 3.44
N ASN A 79 10.98 2.06 3.03
CA ASN A 79 11.33 3.39 3.53
C ASN A 79 10.35 4.46 3.08
N ARG A 80 10.36 5.59 3.79
CA ARG A 80 9.63 6.79 3.37
C ARG A 80 10.02 7.19 1.93
N ASN A 81 9.02 7.49 1.11
CA ASN A 81 9.13 7.86 -0.31
C ASN A 81 9.71 6.79 -1.23
N ASP A 82 9.95 5.58 -0.72
CA ASP A 82 10.46 4.46 -1.49
C ASP A 82 9.32 3.63 -2.08
N ARG A 83 9.65 2.76 -3.04
CA ARG A 83 8.70 1.89 -3.73
C ARG A 83 9.30 0.55 -4.12
N PHE A 84 8.46 -0.47 -4.19
CA PHE A 84 8.77 -1.73 -4.87
C PHE A 84 7.74 -2.04 -5.94
N TYR A 85 8.05 -3.00 -6.80
CA TYR A 85 7.26 -3.33 -7.97
C TYR A 85 6.78 -4.77 -7.96
N LEU A 86 5.54 -4.96 -8.37
CA LEU A 86 4.95 -6.26 -8.69
C LEU A 86 4.76 -6.37 -10.18
N ASP A 87 5.13 -7.51 -10.73
CA ASP A 87 4.92 -7.83 -12.14
C ASP A 87 3.65 -8.65 -12.26
N LEU A 88 2.68 -8.15 -13.03
CA LEU A 88 1.40 -8.82 -13.22
C LEU A 88 1.32 -9.52 -14.57
N CYS A 89 0.82 -10.76 -14.56
CA CYS A 89 0.37 -11.47 -15.74
C CYS A 89 -1.16 -11.56 -15.72
N LEU A 90 -1.82 -11.00 -16.74
CA LEU A 90 -3.28 -10.96 -16.83
C LEU A 90 -3.79 -12.08 -17.75
N MET A 91 -4.66 -12.93 -17.22
CA MET A 91 -5.29 -14.00 -17.98
C MET A 91 -6.56 -13.50 -18.68
N GLN A 92 -7.01 -14.23 -19.70
CA GLN A 92 -8.25 -13.90 -20.40
C GLN A 92 -9.45 -13.87 -19.43
N GLY A 93 -10.25 -12.80 -19.51
CA GLY A 93 -11.41 -12.61 -18.64
C GLY A 93 -11.07 -12.23 -17.20
N HIS A 94 -9.86 -11.69 -16.95
CA HIS A 94 -9.51 -11.11 -15.66
C HIS A 94 -10.45 -9.95 -15.27
N ASN A 95 -10.59 -9.72 -13.97
CA ASN A 95 -11.28 -8.54 -13.47
C ASN A 95 -10.43 -7.30 -13.80
N ILE A 96 -10.95 -6.39 -14.62
CA ILE A 96 -10.25 -5.15 -15.00
C ILE A 96 -10.10 -4.16 -13.84
N LYS A 97 -10.85 -4.36 -12.74
CA LYS A 97 -10.79 -3.54 -11.53
C LYS A 97 -10.71 -4.40 -10.27
N PRO A 98 -9.63 -5.17 -10.08
CA PRO A 98 -9.50 -6.03 -8.93
C PRO A 98 -9.30 -5.19 -7.66
N THR A 99 -9.86 -5.67 -6.56
CA THR A 99 -9.66 -5.05 -5.24
C THR A 99 -8.50 -5.73 -4.53
N ILE A 100 -7.57 -4.93 -4.03
CA ILE A 100 -6.47 -5.40 -3.19
C ILE A 100 -6.59 -4.81 -1.79
N HIS A 101 -6.14 -5.59 -0.80
CA HIS A 101 -5.91 -5.14 0.57
C HIS A 101 -4.42 -5.15 0.83
N LEU A 102 -3.83 -3.98 1.03
CA LEU A 102 -2.46 -3.85 1.51
C LEU A 102 -2.51 -3.92 3.03
N VAL A 103 -1.68 -4.78 3.62
CA VAL A 103 -1.56 -4.94 5.07
C VAL A 103 -0.12 -4.73 5.48
N TRP A 104 0.14 -3.87 6.47
CA TRP A 104 1.50 -3.58 6.94
C TRP A 104 1.54 -3.29 8.43
N ASP A 105 2.75 -3.24 8.96
CA ASP A 105 3.05 -2.77 10.31
C ASP A 105 3.86 -1.45 10.23
N ASP A 106 3.60 -0.50 11.11
CA ASP A 106 4.36 0.75 11.26
C ASP A 106 4.54 1.09 12.74
N ASP A 107 5.07 2.27 13.08
CA ASP A 107 5.27 2.66 14.48
C ASP A 107 3.95 3.06 15.17
N PHE A 108 2.88 3.27 14.40
CA PHE A 108 1.55 3.58 14.91
C PHE A 108 0.77 2.32 15.27
N GLY A 109 0.99 1.21 14.55
CA GLY A 109 0.46 -0.08 14.94
C GLY A 109 0.74 -1.22 13.97
N THR A 110 0.23 -2.39 14.34
CA THR A 110 0.33 -3.63 13.53
C THR A 110 -0.94 -3.87 12.73
N ASN A 111 -0.83 -4.59 11.60
CA ASN A 111 -1.93 -4.94 10.71
C ASN A 111 -2.76 -3.71 10.26
N ARG A 112 -2.07 -2.59 10.02
CA ARG A 112 -2.61 -1.44 9.31
C ARG A 112 -3.07 -1.91 7.94
N THR A 113 -4.19 -1.38 7.45
CA THR A 113 -4.77 -1.83 6.20
C THR A 113 -5.33 -0.69 5.37
N ILE A 114 -5.25 -0.83 4.05
CA ILE A 114 -5.94 0.00 3.09
C ILE A 114 -6.46 -0.87 1.95
N THR A 115 -7.69 -0.59 1.53
CA THR A 115 -8.32 -1.24 0.39
C THR A 115 -8.23 -0.31 -0.82
N GLN A 116 -7.73 -0.82 -1.94
CA GLN A 116 -7.64 -0.06 -3.19
C GLN A 116 -8.13 -0.92 -4.35
N SER A 117 -8.86 -0.30 -5.28
CA SER A 117 -9.17 -0.92 -6.57
C SER A 117 -8.08 -0.55 -7.56
N LEU A 118 -7.52 -1.56 -8.22
CA LEU A 118 -6.59 -1.36 -9.32
C LEU A 118 -7.36 -1.03 -10.60
N CYS A 119 -6.70 -0.40 -11.58
CA CYS A 119 -7.26 -0.10 -12.88
C CYS A 119 -6.40 -0.78 -13.96
N LEU A 120 -6.84 -1.96 -14.41
CA LEU A 120 -6.14 -2.83 -15.39
C LEU A 120 -6.84 -2.82 -16.76
N CYS A 121 -7.39 -1.66 -17.16
CA CYS A 121 -8.10 -1.48 -18.43
C CYS A 121 -7.23 -0.84 -19.51
#